data_AF-A0A8T4BUI0-F1
#
_entry.id   AF-A0A8T4BUI0-F1
#
_cell.length_a   1.000
_cell.length_b   1.000
_cell.length_c   1.000
_cell.angle_alpha   90.00
_cell.angle_beta   90.00
_cell.angle_gamma   90.00
#
_symmetry.space_group_name_H-M   'P 1'
#
loop_
_entity.id
_entity.type
_entity.pdbx_description
1 polymer ?
#
loop_
_entity_poly.entity_id
_entity_poly.type
_entity_poly.pdbx_seq_one_letter_code
_entity_poly.pdbx_strand_id
1 'polypeptide(L)' 'MKLKAIKNLMIGSPIEITESKNKSLIGLKGNVIDETKNTLTINTKKGIKKAIKSQIKW' A
#
# COMPACT_ATOMS: atom_id res chain seq x y z
N MET A 1 22.37 10.58 13.30
CA MET A 1 22.10 9.23 12.76
C MET A 1 20.96 9.33 11.74
N LYS A 2 21.26 9.58 10.46
CA LYS A 2 20.23 9.55 9.42
C LYS A 2 19.95 8.08 9.11
N LEU A 3 18.76 7.59 9.43
CA LEU A 3 18.25 6.33 8.91
C LEU A 3 18.30 6.44 7.39
N LYS A 4 19.32 5.83 6.79
CA LYS A 4 19.38 5.58 5.36
C LYS A 4 18.11 4.80 5.05
N ALA A 5 17.13 5.46 4.41
CA ALA A 5 15.88 4.83 4.05
C ALA A 5 16.20 3.45 3.48
N ILE A 6 15.72 2.39 4.14
CA ILE A 6 15.81 1.04 3.59
C ILE A 6 15.12 1.18 2.24
N LYS A 7 15.91 1.07 1.16
CA LYS A 7 15.69 1.71 -0.16
C LYS A 7 14.32 1.43 -0.82
N ASN A 8 13.51 0.58 -0.22
CA ASN A 8 12.26 0.04 -0.74
C ASN A 8 11.09 0.02 0.27
N LEU A 9 11.23 0.55 1.50
CA LEU A 9 10.10 0.57 2.45
C LEU A 9 9.11 1.68 2.09
N MET A 10 7.84 1.33 1.90
CA MET A 10 6.75 2.26 1.62
C MET A 10 5.94 2.64 2.85
N ILE A 11 6.30 2.12 4.04
CA ILE A 11 5.58 2.41 5.29
C ILE A 11 5.59 3.93 5.56
N GLY A 12 4.41 4.50 5.80
CA GLY A 12 4.17 5.93 5.99
C GLY A 12 3.78 6.68 4.71
N SER A 13 3.95 6.08 3.53
CA SER A 13 3.63 6.74 2.26
C SER A 13 2.12 6.74 1.98
N PRO A 14 1.55 7.85 1.50
CA PRO A 14 0.21 7.88 0.93
C PRO A 14 0.21 7.19 -0.43
N ILE A 15 -0.79 6.33 -0.68
CA ILE A 15 -0.95 5.61 -1.96
C ILE A 15 -2.41 5.59 -2.42
N GLU A 16 -2.60 5.39 -3.72
CA GLU A 16 -3.91 5.20 -4.35
C GLU A 16 -3.86 4.06 -5.34
N ILE A 17 -4.70 3.04 -5.17
CA ILE A 17 -4.76 1.92 -6.12
C ILE A 17 -5.41 2.39 -7.42
N THR A 18 -4.63 2.45 -8.50
CA THR A 18 -5.07 2.89 -9.84
C THR A 18 -5.51 1.71 -10.71
N GLU A 19 -4.91 0.53 -10.52
CA GLU A 19 -5.28 -0.70 -11.22
C GLU A 19 -5.36 -1.87 -10.25
N SER A 20 -6.29 -2.79 -10.47
CA SER A 20 -6.33 -4.06 -9.74
C SER A 20 -7.07 -5.16 -10.50
N LYS A 21 -6.65 -6.41 -10.28
CA LYS A 21 -7.47 -7.58 -10.66
C LYS A 21 -8.81 -7.59 -9.93
N ASN A 22 -8.86 -7.11 -8.69
CA ASN A 22 -10.09 -6.92 -7.94
C ASN A 22 -10.57 -5.47 -8.09
N LYS A 23 -11.57 -5.25 -8.96
CA LYS A 23 -12.09 -3.91 -9.27
C LYS A 23 -12.59 -3.13 -8.05
N SER A 24 -12.99 -3.80 -6.96
CA SER A 24 -13.41 -3.12 -5.72
C SER A 24 -12.28 -2.38 -5.00
N LEU A 25 -11.02 -2.65 -5.35
CA LEU A 25 -9.85 -1.99 -4.79
C LEU A 25 -9.46 -0.72 -5.55
N ILE A 26 -9.92 -0.53 -6.79
CA ILE A 26 -9.58 0.65 -7.59
C ILE A 26 -10.15 1.92 -6.93
N GLY A 27 -9.33 2.96 -6.80
CA GLY A 27 -9.67 4.20 -6.10
C GLY A 27 -9.54 4.13 -4.58
N LEU A 28 -9.05 3.02 -4.03
CA LEU A 28 -8.73 2.90 -2.61
C LEU A 28 -7.52 3.77 -2.29
N LYS A 29 -7.72 4.75 -1.41
CA LYS A 29 -6.69 5.71 -0.96
C LYS A 29 -6.40 5.54 0.53
N GLY A 30 -5.14 5.67 0.91
CA GLY A 30 -4.73 5.59 2.31
C GLY A 30 -3.22 5.61 2.49
N ASN A 31 -2.79 5.42 3.74
CA ASN A 31 -1.37 5.37 4.08
C ASN A 31 -0.94 3.92 4.30
N VAL A 32 0.24 3.55 3.82
CA VAL A 32 0.83 2.23 4.09
C VAL A 32 1.24 2.17 5.56
N ILE A 33 0.70 1.23 6.31
CA ILE A 33 1.02 1.01 7.74
C ILE A 33 1.89 -0.22 7.98
N ASP A 34 1.92 -1.15 7.03
CA ASP A 34 2.76 -2.34 7.07
C ASP A 34 3.07 -2.82 5.64
N GLU A 35 4.25 -3.40 5.46
CA GLU A 35 4.71 -3.92 4.19
C GLU A 35 5.46 -5.24 4.40
N THR A 36 5.05 -6.26 3.67
CA THR A 36 5.83 -7.50 3.52
C THR A 36 6.37 -7.60 2.11
N LYS A 37 7.11 -8.69 1.81
CA LYS A 37 7.60 -8.97 0.45
C LYS A 37 6.50 -8.86 -0.62
N ASN A 38 5.30 -9.38 -0.35
CA ASN A 38 4.25 -9.53 -1.35
C ASN A 38 2.98 -8.69 -1.07
N THR A 39 2.85 -8.12 0.14
CA THR A 39 1.62 -7.43 0.54
C THR A 39 1.88 -6.02 1.04
N LEU A 40 0.90 -5.15 0.84
CA LEU A 40 0.79 -3.84 1.47
C LEU A 40 -0.44 -3.83 2.36
N THR A 41 -0.29 -3.29 3.57
CA THR A 41 -1.40 -3.01 4.48
C THR A 41 -1.62 -1.51 4.49
N ILE A 42 -2.83 -1.09 4.10
CA ILE A 42 -3.20 0.29 3.84
C ILE A 42 -4.27 0.69 4.85
N ASN A 43 -4.02 1.76 5.60
CA ASN A 43 -5.02 2.39 6.44
C ASN A 43 -5.83 3.39 5.61
N THR A 44 -7.10 3.09 5.39
CA THR A 44 -8.01 3.91 4.59
C THR A 44 -9.05 4.57 5.50
N LYS A 45 -9.80 5.55 4.97
CA LYS A 45 -10.94 6.13 5.70
C LYS A 45 -12.03 5.12 6.07
N LYS A 46 -12.11 3.98 5.38
CA LYS A 46 -13.10 2.91 5.62
C LYS A 46 -12.51 1.75 6.43
N GLY A 47 -11.33 1.93 7.02
CA GLY A 47 -10.61 0.92 7.79
C GLY A 47 -9.39 0.34 7.06
N ILE A 48 -8.83 -0.72 7.64
CA ILE A 48 -7.58 -1.33 7.18
C ILE A 48 -7.86 -2.30 6.04
N LYS A 49 -7.05 -2.24 4.99
CA LYS A 49 -7.13 -3.13 3.82
C LYS A 49 -5.76 -3.70 3.50
N LYS A 50 -5.72 -4.97 3.10
CA LYS A 50 -4.51 -5.65 2.65
C LYS A 50 -4.61 -5.90 1.15
N ALA A 51 -3.55 -5.58 0.41
CA ALA A 51 -3.46 -5.76 -1.02
C ALA A 51 -2.21 -6.55 -1.42
N ILE A 52 -2.32 -7.35 -2.47
CA ILE A 52 -1.21 -8.17 -3.01
C ILE A 52 -0.53 -7.38 -4.12
N LYS A 53 0.76 -7.10 -3.96
CA LYS A 53 1.54 -6.22 -4.86
C LYS A 53 1.48 -6.65 -6.33
N SER A 54 1.46 -7.96 -6.61
CA SER A 54 1.37 -8.48 -7.98
C SER A 54 -0.01 -8.36 -8.63
N GLN A 55 -1.02 -7.90 -7.89
CA GLN A 55 -2.40 -7.77 -8.35
C GLN A 55 -2.90 -6.32 -8.37
N ILE A 56 -2.07 -5.37 -7.96
CA ILE A 56 -2.42 -3.95 -7.90
C ILE A 56 -1.30 -3.09 -8.50
N LYS A 57 -1.67 -1.93 -9.05
CA LYS A 57 -0.75 -0.79 -9.20
C LYS A 57 -1.26 0.36 -8.33
N TRP A 58 -0.34 1.10 -7.73
CA TRP A 58 -0.63 2.14 -6.75
C TRP A 58 0.27 3.36 -6.95
#